data_AF-I5CA77-F1
#
_entry.id   AF-I5CA77-F1
#
_cell.length_a   1.000
_cell.length_b   1.000
_cell.length_c   1.000
_cell.angle_alpha   90.00
_cell.angle_beta   90.00
_cell.angle_gamma   90.00
#
_symmetry.space_group_name_H-M   'P 1'
#
loop_
_entity.id
_entity.type
_entity.pdbx_description
1 polymer ?
#
loop_
_entity_poly.entity_id
_entity_poly.type
_entity_poly.pdbx_seq_one_letter_code
_entity_poly.pdbx_strand_id
1 'polypeptide(L)' 'MIAGYKNHLGLYPHPTTIEKFNKKLKEYRKGKGSVQFPINKPLPEELIIKMIEYRLNLLTK' A
#
# COMPACT_ATOMS: atom_id res chain seq x y z
N MET A 1 4.04 -1.36 -7.81
CA MET A 1 3.52 -2.53 -8.58
C MET A 1 2.40 -3.19 -7.79
N ILE A 2 1.50 -3.91 -8.45
CA ILE A 2 0.40 -4.67 -7.85
C ILE A 2 0.50 -6.11 -8.34
N ALA A 3 0.27 -7.10 -7.46
CA ALA A 3 0.18 -8.51 -7.82
C ALA A 3 -1.05 -9.15 -7.17
N GLY A 4 -1.75 -10.01 -7.92
CA GLY A 4 -2.89 -10.78 -7.42
C GLY A 4 -2.45 -12.17 -6.95
N TYR A 5 -2.88 -12.56 -5.75
CA TYR A 5 -2.69 -13.90 -5.20
C TYR A 5 -4.03 -14.51 -4.80
N LYS A 6 -4.06 -15.84 -4.65
CA LYS A 6 -5.28 -16.61 -4.31
C LYS A 6 -6.04 -16.05 -3.09
N ASN A 7 -5.32 -15.57 -2.08
CA ASN A 7 -5.89 -15.14 -0.80
C ASN A 7 -5.75 -13.63 -0.53
N HIS A 8 -4.97 -12.91 -1.34
CA HIS A 8 -4.66 -11.50 -1.08
C HIS A 8 -4.21 -10.76 -2.34
N LEU A 9 -4.33 -9.44 -2.31
CA LEU A 9 -3.70 -8.52 -3.24
C LEU A 9 -2.40 -8.01 -2.63
N GLY A 10 -1.28 -8.17 -3.32
CA GLY A 10 0.01 -7.57 -2.95
C GLY A 10 0.18 -6.20 -3.57
N LEU A 11 0.40 -5.18 -2.75
CA LEU A 11 0.82 -3.84 -3.17
C LEU A 11 2.30 -3.64 -2.82
N TYR A 12 3.07 -3.17 -3.79
CA TYR A 12 4.51 -2.91 -3.66
C TYR A 12 4.79 -1.42 -3.91
N PRO A 13 4.57 -0.56 -2.91
CA PRO A 13 4.88 0.85 -2.98
C PRO A 13 6.36 1.10 -2.65
N HIS A 14 6.84 2.30 -2.95
CA HIS A 14 8.21 2.70 -2.61
C HIS A 14 8.42 2.71 -1.08
N PRO A 15 9.62 2.37 -0.55
CA PRO A 15 9.88 2.32 0.90
C PRO A 15 9.47 3.60 1.65
N THR A 16 9.76 4.77 1.07
CA THR A 16 9.37 6.08 1.67
C THR A 16 7.86 6.24 1.83
N THR A 17 7.06 5.64 0.95
CA THR A 17 5.59 5.61 1.06
C THR A 17 5.17 4.66 2.18
N ILE A 18 5.81 3.51 2.33
CA ILE A 18 5.52 2.58 3.45
C ILE A 18 5.81 3.23 4.79
N GLU A 19 6.97 3.88 4.92
CA GLU A 19 7.38 4.55 6.15
C GLU A 19 6.40 5.64 6.57
N LYS A 20 5.98 6.49 5.61
CA LYS A 20 5.01 7.56 5.85
C LYS A 20 3.65 7.04 6.31
N PHE A 21 3.18 5.93 5.72
CA PHE A 21 1.86 5.35 5.99
C PHE A 21 1.90 4.18 6.98
N ASN A 22 3.04 3.91 7.62
CA ASN A 22 3.29 2.75 8.47
C ASN A 22 2.26 2.56 9.60
N LYS A 23 1.77 3.68 10.17
CA LYS A 23 0.72 3.69 11.21
C LYS A 23 -0.65 3.26 10.66
N LYS A 24 -1.03 3.75 9.47
CA LYS A 24 -2.31 3.43 8.81
C LYS A 24 -2.32 2.01 8.23
N LEU A 25 -1.14 1.46 7.95
CA LEU A 25 -0.97 0.11 7.44
C LEU A 25 -0.86 -0.96 8.54
N LYS A 26 -0.99 -0.60 9.83
CA LYS A 26 -0.86 -1.56 10.96
C LYS A 26 -1.90 -2.66 10.93
N GLU A 27 -3.08 -2.39 10.39
CA GLU A 27 -4.19 -3.35 10.31
C GLU A 27 -4.02 -4.38 9.18
N TYR A 28 -3.05 -4.16 8.28
CA TYR A 28 -2.78 -5.03 7.15
C TYR A 28 -1.46 -5.78 7.34
N ARG A 29 -1.38 -6.98 6.78
CA ARG A 29 -0.13 -7.74 6.76
C ARG A 29 0.86 -7.03 5.84
N LYS A 30 2.08 -6.78 6.31
CA LYS A 30 3.11 -6.04 5.55
C LYS A 30 4.47 -6.73 5.63
N GLY A 31 5.24 -6.62 4.55
CA GLY A 31 6.66 -6.94 4.49
C GLY A 31 7.52 -5.66 4.43
N LYS A 32 8.84 -5.80 4.28
CA LYS A 32 9.78 -4.65 4.18
C LYS A 32 9.43 -3.66 3.07
N GLY A 33 8.81 -4.14 1.99
CA GLY A 33 8.50 -3.36 0.78
C GLY A 33 7.10 -3.62 0.22
N SER A 34 6.22 -4.25 1.01
CA SER A 34 4.93 -4.72 0.51
C SER A 34 3.83 -4.67 1.56
N VAL A 35 2.60 -4.53 1.09
CA VAL A 35 1.37 -4.62 1.88
C VAL A 35 0.46 -5.66 1.23
N GLN A 36 -0.15 -6.50 2.03
CA GLN A 36 -1.10 -7.53 1.60
C GLN A 36 -2.50 -7.12 2.04
N PHE A 37 -3.39 -6.94 1.08
CA PHE A 37 -4.81 -6.70 1.32
C PHE A 37 -5.58 -8.01 1.16
N PRO A 38 -6.37 -8.44 2.15
CA PRO A 38 -7.13 -9.68 2.04
C PRO A 38 -8.26 -9.52 1.01
N ILE A 39 -8.47 -10.54 0.16
CA ILE A 39 -9.44 -10.47 -0.94
C ILE A 39 -10.90 -10.53 -0.49
N ASN A 40 -11.15 -10.97 0.75
CA ASN A 40 -12.49 -11.09 1.34
C ASN A 40 -12.95 -9.82 2.06
N LYS A 41 -12.19 -8.72 1.96
CA LYS A 41 -12.56 -7.42 2.54
C LYS A 41 -12.51 -6.34 1.45
N PRO A 42 -13.31 -5.28 1.58
CA PRO A 42 -13.20 -4.13 0.70
C PRO A 42 -11.78 -3.54 0.77
N LEU A 43 -11.27 -3.12 -0.38
CA LEU A 43 -9.98 -2.44 -0.45
C LEU A 43 -10.09 -1.05 0.20
N PRO A 44 -9.05 -0.59 0.94
CA PRO A 44 -9.03 0.74 1.51
C PRO A 44 -8.64 1.76 0.43
N GLU A 45 -9.56 2.04 -0.51
CA GLU A 45 -9.32 2.88 -1.69
C GLU A 45 -8.73 4.25 -1.34
N GLU A 46 -9.30 4.96 -0.35
CA GLU A 46 -8.78 6.26 0.08
C GLU A 46 -7.32 6.20 0.55
N LEU A 47 -6.94 5.11 1.23
CA LEU A 47 -5.58 4.95 1.72
C LEU A 47 -4.62 4.73 0.54
N ILE A 48 -5.03 3.92 -0.44
CA ILE A 48 -4.27 3.63 -1.64
C ILE A 48 -4.08 4.91 -2.45
N ILE A 49 -5.13 5.71 -2.65
CA ILE A 49 -5.08 7.00 -3.35
C ILE A 49 -4.07 7.93 -2.65
N LYS A 50 -4.20 8.12 -1.33
CA LYS A 50 -3.27 8.98 -0.55
C LYS A 50 -1.81 8.52 -0.65
N MET A 51 -1.56 7.21 -0.74
CA MET A 51 -0.22 6.66 -0.93
C MET A 51 0.35 6.98 -2.33
N ILE A 52 -0.49 6.90 -3.37
CA ILE A 52 -0.12 7.23 -4.75
C ILE A 52 0.15 8.73 -4.88
N GLU A 53 -0.73 9.58 -4.37
CA GLU A 53 -0.57 11.04 -4.38
C GLU A 53 0.71 11.47 -3.67
N TYR A 54 1.00 10.89 -2.50
CA TYR A 54 2.24 11.15 -1.78
C TYR A 54 3.47 10.78 -2.61
N ARG A 55 3.44 9.63 -3.29
CA ARG A 55 4.56 9.21 -4.16
C ARG A 55 4.71 10.15 -5.35
N LEU A 56 3.60 10.56 -5.96
CA LEU A 56 3.62 11.49 -7.09
C LEU A 56 4.23 12.84 -6.68
N ASN A 57 3.80 13.40 -5.55
CA ASN A 57 4.32 14.67 -5.04
C ASN A 57 5.84 14.65 -4.80
N LEU A 58 6.38 13.51 -4.34
CA LEU A 58 7.82 13.33 -4.15
C LEU A 58 8.61 13.25 -5.47
N LEU A 59 7.97 12.90 -6.60
CA LEU A 59 8.61 12.78 -7.90
C LEU A 59 8.50 14.05 -8.74
N THR A 60 7.50 14.89 -8.46
CA THR A 60 7.24 16.15 -9.19
C THR A 60 7.79 17.39 -8.48
N LYS A 61 8.55 17.19 -7.39
CA LYS A 61 9.37 18.22 -6.75
C LYS A 61 10.80 18.12 -7.26
#